data_AF-A0A1Y2DW10-F1
#
_entry.id   AF-A0A1Y2DW10-F1
#
_cell.length_a   1.000
_cell.length_b   1.000
_cell.length_c   1.000
_cell.angle_alpha   90.00
_cell.angle_beta   90.00
_cell.angle_gamma   90.00
#
_symmetry.space_group_name_H-M   'P 1'
#
loop_
_entity.id
_entity.type
_entity.pdbx_description
1 polymer ?
#
loop_
_entity_poly.entity_id
_entity_poly.type
_entity_poly.pdbx_seq_one_letter_code
_entity_poly.pdbx_strand_id
1 'polypeptide(L)'
;MAMTYKEMMLVKGTIPTLHENGEHIATVFYKTMLKDHPDLNNYFNSVNMRNGRQPRALTSVILTFASNISHISELTPKLERVANKHVSLGIRPEDYEIVGKYLMRAFAAVLGEDMTPEIRVAWTKAYWVLARMLSAREAQIYHDFQPWSSWRHFIIDKKTPETLEGDIMSLSLKPVDGGQLPSFMPGQYISLRLRVPGSAYFQIRQYSLSDAPRPDGYRITVKREIGDHVGCDCELDRSAPGVMSNLLFDDLREGDVLELSHPAGDFYLDVNNDAASTPLVLISAGVGVSPMLSMLNTVVDRHLDRPISWIQAARGSTPFKEHIDSLKTSNPLLRTSFLNTAIGNKDIAESTDTLGFGYYLEWLKPEDMFFDNKGTEYYMCGPERFMRDMTDYLETNGVPTSKVRYELHATGAFELQK
;
A
#
# COMPACT_ATOMS: atom_id res chain seq x y z
N MET A 1 25.04 -13.80 -11.51
CA MET A 1 25.35 -15.06 -12.21
C MET A 1 24.03 -15.71 -12.57
N ALA A 2 23.84 -16.11 -13.82
CA ALA A 2 22.65 -16.86 -14.22
C ALA A 2 22.67 -18.24 -13.56
N MET A 3 21.50 -18.79 -13.27
CA MET A 3 21.36 -20.16 -12.76
C MET A 3 21.39 -21.17 -13.89
N THR A 4 22.05 -22.29 -13.67
CA THR A 4 22.00 -23.43 -14.59
C THR A 4 20.67 -24.19 -14.46
N TYR A 5 20.32 -25.00 -15.46
CA TYR A 5 19.14 -25.87 -15.40
C TYR A 5 19.16 -26.79 -14.16
N LYS A 6 20.31 -27.40 -13.86
CA LYS A 6 20.48 -28.27 -12.69
C LYS A 6 20.19 -27.52 -11.38
N GLU A 7 20.70 -26.30 -11.24
CA GLU A 7 20.47 -25.48 -10.04
C GLU A 7 18.99 -25.07 -9.90
N MET A 8 18.32 -24.73 -11.02
CA MET A 8 16.89 -24.45 -10.99
C MET A 8 16.08 -25.67 -10.56
N MET A 9 16.45 -26.88 -11.00
CA MET A 9 15.78 -28.11 -10.59
C MET A 9 16.00 -28.42 -9.10
N LEU A 10 17.19 -28.15 -8.56
CA LEU A 10 17.47 -28.30 -7.12
C LEU A 10 16.60 -27.35 -6.28
N VAL A 11 16.50 -26.09 -6.70
CA VAL A 11 15.62 -25.11 -6.05
C VAL A 11 14.16 -25.60 -6.13
N LYS A 12 13.65 -25.89 -7.34
CA LYS A 12 12.27 -26.35 -7.54
C LYS A 12 11.94 -27.61 -6.72
N GLY A 13 12.86 -28.56 -6.62
CA GLY A 13 12.66 -29.81 -5.86
C GLY A 13 12.50 -29.61 -4.35
N THR A 14 13.00 -28.50 -3.79
CA THR A 14 12.92 -28.21 -2.35
C THR A 14 11.80 -27.23 -1.98
N ILE A 15 11.13 -26.61 -2.96
CA ILE A 15 10.02 -25.66 -2.73
C ILE A 15 8.87 -26.28 -1.95
N PRO A 16 8.37 -27.51 -2.24
CA PRO A 16 7.25 -28.09 -1.49
C PRO A 16 7.53 -28.15 0.02
N THR A 17 8.69 -28.69 0.40
CA THR A 17 9.12 -28.78 1.81
C THR A 17 9.21 -27.40 2.46
N LEU A 18 9.79 -26.41 1.77
CA LEU A 18 9.90 -25.05 2.31
C LEU A 18 8.52 -24.37 2.43
N HIS A 19 7.61 -24.63 1.50
CA HIS A 19 6.25 -24.08 1.52
C HIS A 19 5.45 -24.64 2.71
N GLU A 20 5.50 -25.95 2.93
CA GLU A 20 4.87 -26.62 4.09
C GLU A 20 5.40 -26.11 5.43
N ASN A 21 6.66 -25.65 5.46
CA ASN A 21 7.34 -25.18 6.67
C ASN A 21 7.50 -23.65 6.73
N GLY A 22 6.69 -22.90 5.98
CA GLY A 22 6.82 -21.45 5.84
C GLY A 22 6.83 -20.68 7.16
N GLU A 23 6.02 -21.10 8.14
CA GLU A 23 5.96 -20.50 9.48
C GLU A 23 7.22 -20.75 10.31
N HIS A 24 7.81 -21.95 10.18
CA HIS A 24 9.05 -22.28 10.87
C HIS A 24 10.23 -21.49 10.29
N ILE A 25 10.32 -21.40 8.95
CA ILE A 25 11.31 -20.56 8.24
C ILE A 25 11.24 -19.13 8.76
N ALA A 26 10.03 -18.56 8.73
CA ALA A 26 9.72 -17.23 9.24
C ALA A 26 10.25 -17.03 10.68
N THR A 27 9.90 -17.94 11.57
CA THR A 27 10.27 -17.86 12.99
C THR A 27 11.79 -17.88 13.17
N VAL A 28 12.49 -18.83 12.54
CA VAL A 28 13.95 -18.94 12.64
C VAL A 28 14.63 -17.71 12.03
N PHE A 29 14.16 -17.26 10.87
CA PHE A 29 14.69 -16.10 10.17
C PHE A 29 14.63 -14.84 11.04
N TYR A 30 13.44 -14.41 11.47
CA TYR A 30 13.29 -13.17 12.23
C TYR A 30 13.92 -13.25 13.62
N LYS A 31 13.77 -14.38 14.33
CA LYS A 31 14.35 -14.54 15.68
C LYS A 31 15.87 -14.41 15.66
N THR A 32 16.53 -14.99 14.66
CA THR A 32 18.00 -14.96 14.58
C THR A 32 18.50 -13.63 14.02
N MET A 33 17.85 -13.09 12.98
CA MET A 33 18.21 -11.80 12.39
C MET A 33 18.07 -10.65 13.37
N LEU A 34 16.93 -10.52 14.06
CA LEU A 34 16.67 -9.41 14.98
C LEU A 34 17.43 -9.51 16.30
N LYS A 35 17.90 -10.72 16.65
CA LYS A 35 18.81 -10.89 17.79
C LYS A 35 20.19 -10.32 17.48
N ASP A 36 20.71 -10.59 16.29
CA ASP A 36 22.05 -10.19 15.89
C ASP A 36 22.09 -8.75 15.34
N HIS A 37 20.97 -8.28 14.76
CA HIS A 37 20.78 -6.94 14.19
C HIS A 37 19.50 -6.28 14.78
N PRO A 38 19.54 -5.88 16.06
CA PRO A 38 18.38 -5.30 16.74
C PRO A 38 17.93 -3.97 16.12
N ASP A 39 18.83 -3.23 15.46
CA ASP A 39 18.56 -2.00 14.72
C ASP A 39 17.54 -2.18 13.59
N LEU A 40 17.41 -3.38 13.03
CA LEU A 40 16.42 -3.65 11.98
C LEU A 40 14.96 -3.55 12.48
N ASN A 41 14.72 -3.56 13.80
CA ASN A 41 13.40 -3.28 14.36
C ASN A 41 12.85 -1.89 13.98
N ASN A 42 13.69 -0.98 13.49
CA ASN A 42 13.27 0.31 12.95
C ASN A 42 12.45 0.20 11.65
N TYR A 43 12.60 -0.89 10.88
CA TYR A 43 11.91 -1.10 9.61
C TYR A 43 10.64 -1.95 9.75
N PHE A 44 10.63 -2.83 10.74
CA PHE A 44 9.56 -3.81 10.91
C PHE A 44 8.38 -3.26 11.70
N ASN A 45 7.18 -3.58 11.25
CA ASN A 45 5.97 -3.23 11.97
C ASN A 45 5.78 -4.22 13.12
N SER A 46 5.90 -3.74 14.36
CA SER A 46 5.82 -4.57 15.56
C SER A 46 4.50 -5.35 15.68
N VAL A 47 3.39 -4.81 15.15
CA VAL A 47 2.09 -5.49 15.11
C VAL A 47 2.10 -6.65 14.13
N ASN A 48 2.58 -6.41 12.90
CA ASN A 48 2.67 -7.44 11.87
C ASN A 48 3.66 -8.57 12.19
N MET A 49 4.66 -8.23 13.00
CA MET A 49 5.61 -9.19 13.56
C MET A 49 4.95 -10.08 14.61
N ARG A 50 4.11 -9.51 15.48
CA ARG A 50 3.37 -10.25 16.52
C ARG A 50 2.30 -11.16 15.93
N ASN A 51 1.59 -10.72 14.89
CA ASN A 51 0.50 -11.49 14.28
C ASN A 51 0.95 -12.44 13.14
N GLY A 52 2.26 -12.55 12.88
CA GLY A 52 2.82 -13.48 11.89
C GLY A 52 2.62 -13.11 10.42
N ARG A 53 1.93 -12.01 10.09
CA ARG A 53 1.70 -11.59 8.68
C ARG A 53 3.00 -11.25 7.96
N GLN A 54 3.88 -10.48 8.60
CA GLN A 54 5.14 -10.07 8.00
C GLN A 54 6.07 -11.26 7.72
N PRO A 55 6.20 -12.23 8.65
CA PRO A 55 6.96 -13.43 8.36
C PRO A 55 6.42 -14.30 7.22
N ARG A 56 5.10 -14.44 7.09
CA ARG A 56 4.48 -15.17 5.97
C ARG A 56 4.71 -14.46 4.62
N ALA A 57 4.62 -13.13 4.60
CA ALA A 57 4.77 -12.33 3.39
C ALA A 57 6.15 -12.49 2.73
N LEU A 58 7.23 -12.38 3.51
CA LEU A 58 8.59 -12.50 2.99
C LEU A 58 8.84 -13.89 2.38
N THR A 59 8.46 -14.95 3.09
CA THR A 59 8.61 -16.33 2.62
C THR A 59 7.79 -16.56 1.35
N SER A 60 6.56 -16.04 1.29
CA SER A 60 5.69 -16.15 0.11
C SER A 60 6.32 -15.51 -1.13
N VAL A 61 6.90 -14.31 -1.03
CA VAL A 61 7.56 -13.63 -2.16
C VAL A 61 8.74 -14.45 -2.68
N ILE A 62 9.61 -14.92 -1.79
CA ILE A 62 10.80 -15.66 -2.17
C ILE A 62 10.44 -17.00 -2.81
N LEU A 63 9.47 -17.73 -2.25
CA LEU A 63 9.00 -18.99 -2.80
C LEU A 63 8.27 -18.79 -4.13
N THR A 64 7.45 -17.74 -4.25
CA THR A 64 6.77 -17.39 -5.52
C THR A 64 7.78 -17.05 -6.60
N PHE A 65 8.82 -16.29 -6.27
CA PHE A 65 9.92 -16.01 -7.20
C PHE A 65 10.65 -17.29 -7.60
N ALA A 66 11.00 -18.14 -6.64
CA ALA A 66 11.70 -19.39 -6.90
C ALA A 66 10.90 -20.34 -7.81
N SER A 67 9.58 -20.45 -7.59
CA SER A 67 8.68 -21.24 -8.44
C SER A 67 8.64 -20.74 -9.88
N ASN A 68 8.75 -19.42 -10.08
CA ASN A 68 8.63 -18.74 -11.36
C ASN A 68 9.97 -18.27 -11.94
N ILE A 69 11.10 -18.83 -11.47
CA ILE A 69 12.44 -18.37 -11.87
C ILE A 69 12.73 -18.54 -13.38
N SER A 70 11.95 -19.36 -14.08
CA SER A 70 11.99 -19.50 -15.55
C SER A 70 11.07 -18.52 -16.30
N HIS A 71 10.19 -17.80 -15.59
CA HIS A 71 9.16 -16.89 -16.12
C HIS A 71 9.19 -15.52 -15.41
N ILE A 72 10.41 -14.98 -15.22
CA ILE A 72 10.65 -13.76 -14.42
C ILE A 72 9.82 -12.55 -14.90
N SER A 73 9.51 -12.45 -16.20
CA SER A 73 8.72 -11.35 -16.76
C SER A 73 7.34 -11.21 -16.12
N GLU A 74 6.72 -12.32 -15.72
CA GLU A 74 5.40 -12.36 -15.07
C GLU A 74 5.43 -11.78 -13.65
N LEU A 75 6.60 -11.73 -13.03
CA LEU A 75 6.79 -11.21 -11.68
C LEU A 75 7.03 -9.69 -11.66
N THR A 76 7.29 -9.08 -12.81
CA THR A 76 7.68 -7.66 -12.92
C THR A 76 6.74 -6.73 -12.16
N PRO A 77 5.39 -6.82 -12.28
CA PRO A 77 4.49 -5.95 -11.53
C PRO A 77 4.62 -6.12 -10.01
N LYS A 78 4.80 -7.36 -9.52
CA LYS A 78 4.97 -7.64 -8.09
C LYS A 78 6.30 -7.09 -7.58
N LEU A 79 7.37 -7.23 -8.37
CA LEU A 79 8.69 -6.71 -8.03
C LEU A 79 8.71 -5.17 -8.00
N GLU A 80 7.98 -4.51 -8.90
CA GLU A 80 7.84 -3.05 -8.91
C GLU A 80 7.21 -2.55 -7.59
N ARG A 81 6.14 -3.21 -7.13
CA ARG A 81 5.53 -2.89 -5.83
C ARG A 81 6.48 -3.10 -4.66
N VAL A 82 7.25 -4.19 -4.66
CA VAL A 82 8.27 -4.47 -3.64
C VAL A 82 9.36 -3.40 -3.64
N ALA A 83 9.90 -3.03 -4.81
CA ALA A 83 10.93 -2.01 -4.94
C ALA A 83 10.45 -0.65 -4.41
N ASN A 84 9.23 -0.23 -4.78
CA ASN A 84 8.63 1.00 -4.27
C ASN A 84 8.44 0.97 -2.74
N LYS A 85 8.05 -0.19 -2.19
CA LYS A 85 7.97 -0.36 -0.74
C LYS A 85 9.34 -0.23 -0.08
N HIS A 86 10.36 -0.89 -0.61
CA HIS A 86 11.72 -0.89 -0.09
C HIS A 86 12.34 0.51 -0.05
N VAL A 87 12.23 1.28 -1.14
CA VAL A 87 12.76 2.65 -1.16
C VAL A 87 12.03 3.56 -0.18
N SER A 88 10.71 3.39 -0.01
CA SER A 88 9.94 4.13 0.99
C SER A 88 10.36 3.80 2.43
N LEU A 89 10.96 2.63 2.66
CA LEU A 89 11.47 2.21 3.97
C LEU A 89 12.94 2.60 4.16
N GLY A 90 13.63 3.05 3.11
CA GLY A 90 15.05 3.37 3.15
C GLY A 90 15.96 2.15 3.08
N ILE A 91 15.50 1.03 2.50
CA ILE A 91 16.31 -0.19 2.31
C ILE A 91 17.48 0.09 1.38
N ARG A 92 18.64 -0.48 1.70
CA ARG A 92 19.91 -0.30 0.99
C ARG A 92 20.46 -1.63 0.47
N PRO A 93 21.37 -1.60 -0.53
CA PRO A 93 21.99 -2.82 -1.06
C PRO A 93 22.64 -3.71 0.02
N GLU A 94 23.25 -3.13 1.05
CA GLU A 94 23.86 -3.84 2.18
C GLU A 94 22.85 -4.67 3.01
N ASP A 95 21.58 -4.26 3.07
CA ASP A 95 20.54 -4.99 3.81
C ASP A 95 20.28 -6.38 3.20
N TYR A 96 20.50 -6.54 1.89
CA TYR A 96 20.36 -7.83 1.21
C TYR A 96 21.41 -8.85 1.68
N GLU A 97 22.62 -8.42 2.07
CA GLU A 97 23.61 -9.35 2.59
C GLU A 97 23.16 -9.96 3.93
N ILE A 98 22.58 -9.12 4.79
CA ILE A 98 22.01 -9.53 6.07
C ILE A 98 20.87 -10.51 5.83
N VAL A 99 19.87 -10.11 5.04
CA VAL A 99 18.70 -10.96 4.76
C VAL A 99 19.11 -12.30 4.15
N GLY A 100 20.01 -12.31 3.16
CA GLY A 100 20.48 -13.53 2.52
C GLY A 100 21.13 -14.51 3.51
N LYS A 101 21.98 -14.01 4.41
CA LYS A 101 22.62 -14.82 5.46
C LYS A 101 21.61 -15.53 6.36
N TYR A 102 20.65 -14.79 6.90
CA TYR A 102 19.66 -15.35 7.84
C TYR A 102 18.62 -16.22 7.14
N LEU A 103 18.28 -15.93 5.88
CA LEU A 103 17.37 -16.76 5.09
C LEU A 103 17.98 -18.14 4.81
N MET A 104 19.24 -18.19 4.38
CA MET A 104 19.93 -19.48 4.14
C MET A 104 20.09 -20.29 5.43
N ARG A 105 20.23 -19.63 6.58
CA ARG A 105 20.20 -20.28 7.89
C ARG A 105 18.83 -20.88 8.19
N ALA A 106 17.75 -20.15 7.92
CA ALA A 106 16.39 -20.63 8.12
C ALA A 106 16.05 -21.82 7.22
N PHE A 107 16.42 -21.77 5.93
CA PHE A 107 16.24 -22.91 5.03
C PHE A 107 17.04 -24.14 5.49
N ALA A 108 18.27 -23.95 5.97
CA ALA A 108 19.07 -25.07 6.48
C ALA A 108 18.46 -25.71 7.74
N ALA A 109 17.83 -24.91 8.61
CA ALA A 109 17.14 -25.44 9.79
C ALA A 109 15.92 -26.30 9.44
N VAL A 110 15.25 -26.00 8.32
CA VAL A 110 14.04 -26.70 7.85
C VAL A 110 14.39 -27.93 7.02
N LEU A 111 15.31 -27.79 6.08
CA LEU A 111 15.72 -28.87 5.19
C LEU A 111 16.64 -29.89 5.89
N GLY A 112 17.33 -29.51 6.97
CA GLY A 112 18.20 -30.43 7.71
C GLY A 112 19.26 -31.07 6.81
N GLU A 113 19.28 -32.40 6.75
CA GLU A 113 20.20 -33.18 5.91
C GLU A 113 19.95 -32.97 4.41
N ASP A 114 18.73 -32.59 4.01
CA ASP A 114 18.39 -32.30 2.61
C ASP A 114 19.03 -30.99 2.12
N MET A 115 19.56 -30.13 3.01
CA MET A 115 20.34 -28.95 2.63
C MET A 115 21.77 -29.33 2.24
N THR A 116 21.92 -30.03 1.12
CA THR A 116 23.25 -30.37 0.58
C THR A 116 24.03 -29.10 0.17
N PRO A 117 25.37 -29.16 0.06
CA PRO A 117 26.16 -28.03 -0.43
C PRO A 117 25.68 -27.47 -1.77
N GLU A 118 25.25 -28.35 -2.69
CA GLU A 118 24.73 -27.96 -4.00
C GLU A 118 23.39 -27.21 -3.89
N ILE A 119 22.48 -27.68 -3.03
CA ILE A 119 21.19 -27.02 -2.78
C ILE A 119 21.41 -25.65 -2.16
N ARG A 120 22.33 -25.54 -1.18
CA ARG A 120 22.71 -24.26 -0.58
C ARG A 120 23.25 -23.27 -1.61
N VAL A 121 24.14 -23.71 -2.50
CA VAL A 121 24.68 -22.87 -3.58
C VAL A 121 23.57 -22.44 -4.55
N ALA A 122 22.67 -23.36 -4.93
CA ALA A 122 21.57 -23.07 -5.83
C ALA A 122 20.60 -22.03 -5.25
N TRP A 123 20.19 -22.17 -3.98
CA TRP A 123 19.35 -21.20 -3.29
C TRP A 123 20.04 -19.85 -3.10
N THR A 124 21.33 -19.85 -2.78
CA THR A 124 22.12 -18.60 -2.68
C THR A 124 22.15 -17.86 -4.01
N LYS A 125 22.32 -18.58 -5.13
CA LYS A 125 22.24 -17.99 -6.47
C LYS A 125 20.85 -17.44 -6.77
N ALA A 126 19.79 -18.21 -6.48
CA ALA A 126 18.40 -17.77 -6.68
C ALA A 126 18.09 -16.48 -5.92
N TYR A 127 18.49 -16.42 -4.64
CA TYR A 127 18.37 -15.23 -3.81
C TYR A 127 19.04 -14.02 -4.47
N TRP A 128 20.30 -14.18 -4.91
CA TRP A 128 21.05 -13.07 -5.51
C TRP A 128 20.55 -12.63 -6.88
N VAL A 129 19.83 -13.48 -7.62
CA VAL A 129 19.13 -13.04 -8.84
C VAL A 129 18.03 -12.04 -8.46
N LEU A 130 17.16 -12.41 -7.51
CA LEU A 130 16.08 -11.53 -7.03
C LEU A 130 16.62 -10.25 -6.39
N ALA A 131 17.60 -10.37 -5.48
CA ALA A 131 18.20 -9.25 -4.77
C ALA A 131 18.80 -8.21 -5.73
N ARG A 132 19.46 -8.65 -6.80
CA ARG A 132 20.04 -7.75 -7.81
C ARG A 132 18.99 -7.06 -8.67
N MET A 133 17.90 -7.76 -9.00
CA MET A 133 16.79 -7.15 -9.73
C MET A 133 16.13 -6.03 -8.91
N LEU A 134 15.82 -6.31 -7.64
CA LEU A 134 15.22 -5.33 -6.73
C LEU A 134 16.17 -4.15 -6.47
N SER A 135 17.41 -4.42 -6.05
CA SER A 135 18.39 -3.34 -5.77
C SER A 135 18.69 -2.47 -6.99
N ALA A 136 18.73 -3.04 -8.21
CA ALA A 136 18.88 -2.25 -9.42
C ALA A 136 17.69 -1.32 -9.67
N ARG A 137 16.45 -1.81 -9.46
CA ARG A 137 15.25 -1.00 -9.61
C ARG A 137 15.15 0.08 -8.52
N GLU A 138 15.44 -0.28 -7.27
CA GLU A 138 15.48 0.65 -6.14
C GLU A 138 16.50 1.77 -6.35
N ALA A 139 17.68 1.45 -6.91
CA ALA A 139 18.68 2.46 -7.24
C ALA A 139 18.18 3.48 -8.28
N GLN A 140 17.37 3.04 -9.25
CA GLN A 140 16.73 3.97 -10.21
C GLN A 140 15.75 4.89 -9.48
N ILE A 141 14.88 4.34 -8.64
CA ILE A 141 13.90 5.15 -7.91
C ILE A 141 14.61 6.16 -6.99
N TYR A 142 15.65 5.74 -6.26
CA TYR A 142 16.46 6.68 -5.46
C TYR A 142 17.17 7.74 -6.29
N HIS A 143 17.48 7.46 -7.56
CA HIS A 143 18.08 8.44 -8.46
C HIS A 143 17.06 9.50 -8.90
N ASP A 144 15.83 9.10 -9.19
CA ASP A 144 14.75 9.99 -9.65
C ASP A 144 14.41 11.09 -8.63
N PHE A 145 14.66 10.85 -7.34
CA PHE A 145 14.39 11.80 -6.26
C PHE A 145 15.63 12.50 -5.68
N GLN A 146 16.80 12.38 -6.31
CA GLN A 146 18.00 13.09 -5.83
C GLN A 146 17.78 14.62 -5.76
N PRO A 147 18.35 15.30 -4.74
CA PRO A 147 19.26 14.79 -3.72
C PRO A 147 18.57 14.08 -2.53
N TRP A 148 17.24 13.96 -2.55
CA TRP A 148 16.46 13.38 -1.47
C TRP A 148 16.49 11.84 -1.49
N SER A 149 17.53 11.28 -0.86
CA SER A 149 17.79 9.83 -0.83
C SER A 149 17.61 9.17 0.54
N SER A 150 17.29 9.95 1.56
CA SER A 150 17.09 9.51 2.95
C SER A 150 15.93 10.26 3.57
N TRP A 151 15.71 10.08 4.86
CA TRP A 151 14.66 10.78 5.60
C TRP A 151 14.88 12.30 5.61
N ARG A 152 13.84 13.06 5.26
CA ARG A 152 13.85 14.53 5.27
C ARG A 152 12.88 15.05 6.32
N HIS A 153 13.24 16.14 6.98
CA HIS A 153 12.43 16.75 8.03
C HIS A 153 11.33 17.63 7.46
N PHE A 154 10.10 17.41 7.93
CA PHE A 154 8.92 18.19 7.57
C PHE A 154 8.23 18.70 8.83
N ILE A 155 7.69 19.91 8.77
CA ILE A 155 6.85 20.47 9.82
C ILE A 155 5.37 20.20 9.51
N ILE A 156 4.58 19.88 10.54
CA ILE A 156 3.12 19.88 10.44
C ILE A 156 2.68 21.34 10.37
N ASP A 157 2.42 21.83 9.17
CA ASP A 157 1.99 23.22 8.93
C ASP A 157 0.52 23.41 9.37
N LYS A 158 -0.32 22.40 9.13
CA LYS A 158 -1.74 22.45 9.47
C LYS A 158 -2.35 21.07 9.71
N LYS A 159 -3.29 20.98 10.66
CA LYS A 159 -4.17 19.84 10.92
C LYS A 159 -5.62 20.22 10.60
N THR A 160 -6.25 19.53 9.65
CA THR A 160 -7.64 19.81 9.24
C THR A 160 -8.51 18.57 9.42
N PRO A 161 -9.53 18.58 10.31
CA PRO A 161 -10.52 17.51 10.37
C PRO A 161 -11.29 17.41 9.05
N GLU A 162 -11.44 16.20 8.53
CA GLU A 162 -12.14 15.95 7.26
C GLU A 162 -13.52 15.30 7.47
N THR A 163 -13.79 14.82 8.68
CA THR A 163 -15.08 14.25 9.10
C THR A 163 -15.63 14.99 10.31
N LEU A 164 -16.96 15.02 10.46
CA LEU A 164 -17.64 15.60 11.62
C LEU A 164 -17.30 14.85 12.91
N GLU A 165 -17.10 13.54 12.81
CA GLU A 165 -16.68 12.67 13.90
C GLU A 165 -15.23 12.92 14.33
N GLY A 166 -14.42 13.57 13.46
CA GLY A 166 -13.03 13.87 13.73
C GLY A 166 -12.12 12.64 13.76
N ASP A 167 -12.50 11.55 13.10
CA ASP A 167 -11.73 10.31 12.98
C ASP A 167 -10.86 10.27 11.72
N ILE A 168 -11.04 11.21 10.79
CA ILE A 168 -10.21 11.41 9.61
C ILE A 168 -9.71 12.86 9.59
N MET A 169 -8.42 13.04 9.36
CA MET A 169 -7.77 14.35 9.39
C MET A 169 -6.67 14.45 8.32
N SER A 170 -6.61 15.59 7.63
CA SER A 170 -5.48 15.94 6.78
C SER A 170 -4.36 16.63 7.56
N LEU A 171 -3.13 16.30 7.21
CA LEU A 171 -1.91 16.99 7.64
C LEU A 171 -1.29 17.66 6.42
N SER A 172 -1.18 18.99 6.46
CA SER A 172 -0.36 19.74 5.51
C SER A 172 1.07 19.78 6.04
N LEU A 173 2.03 19.40 5.19
CA LEU A 173 3.42 19.16 5.56
C LEU A 173 4.32 20.03 4.69
N LYS A 174 5.22 20.79 5.32
CA LYS A 174 6.23 21.61 4.62
C LYS A 174 7.63 21.17 4.97
N PRO A 175 8.59 21.20 4.03
CA PRO A 175 9.98 20.83 4.33
C PRO A 175 10.60 21.89 5.25
N VAL A 176 11.26 21.43 6.32
CA VAL A 176 11.89 22.32 7.33
C VAL A 176 13.01 23.17 6.73
N ASP A 177 13.71 22.62 5.74
CA ASP A 177 14.80 23.30 5.03
C ASP A 177 14.32 24.35 4.01
N GLY A 178 13.00 24.48 3.79
CA GLY A 178 12.40 25.41 2.82
C GLY A 178 12.67 25.08 1.34
N GLY A 179 13.35 23.97 1.05
CA GLY A 179 13.66 23.57 -0.32
C GLY A 179 12.44 23.03 -1.06
N GLN A 180 12.38 23.24 -2.38
CA GLN A 180 11.26 22.73 -3.19
C GLN A 180 11.11 21.21 -3.09
N LEU A 181 9.88 20.76 -3.19
CA LEU A 181 9.54 19.34 -3.22
C LEU A 181 9.51 18.82 -4.65
N PRO A 182 10.04 17.61 -4.90
CA PRO A 182 9.87 16.98 -6.20
C PRO A 182 8.38 16.70 -6.45
N SER A 183 8.01 16.71 -7.73
CA SER A 183 6.69 16.25 -8.15
C SER A 183 6.53 14.74 -7.90
N PHE A 184 5.31 14.26 -7.98
CA PHE A 184 4.95 12.84 -7.85
C PHE A 184 3.79 12.50 -8.78
N MET A 185 3.56 11.20 -8.99
CA MET A 185 2.41 10.74 -9.77
C MET A 185 1.20 10.59 -8.84
N PRO A 186 0.02 11.14 -9.19
CA PRO A 186 -1.13 11.15 -8.29
C PRO A 186 -1.61 9.74 -7.98
N GLY A 187 -1.64 9.40 -6.70
CA GLY A 187 -1.87 8.04 -6.19
C GLY A 187 -0.70 7.49 -5.36
N GLN A 188 0.51 8.02 -5.58
CA GLN A 188 1.71 7.66 -4.80
C GLN A 188 1.58 8.04 -3.31
N TYR A 189 2.44 7.46 -2.50
CA TYR A 189 2.51 7.64 -1.06
C TYR A 189 3.88 8.09 -0.59
N ILE A 190 3.94 8.63 0.63
CA ILE A 190 5.18 8.80 1.39
C ILE A 190 5.18 7.84 2.58
N SER A 191 6.36 7.49 3.08
CA SER A 191 6.51 6.90 4.40
C SER A 191 6.77 7.99 5.42
N LEU A 192 6.07 7.92 6.55
CA LEU A 192 6.31 8.72 7.73
C LEU A 192 6.92 7.82 8.81
N ARG A 193 8.02 8.26 9.42
CA ARG A 193 8.61 7.56 10.58
C ARG A 193 8.58 8.42 11.83
N LEU A 194 8.29 7.77 12.96
CA LEU A 194 8.28 8.38 14.29
C LEU A 194 8.90 7.46 15.32
N ARG A 195 9.53 8.06 16.34
CA ARG A 195 9.86 7.34 17.57
C ARG A 195 8.59 7.21 18.40
N VAL A 196 8.20 5.98 18.69
CA VAL A 196 7.05 5.72 19.55
C VAL A 196 7.48 5.88 21.02
N PRO A 197 6.74 6.64 21.85
CA PRO A 197 7.03 6.73 23.28
C PRO A 197 7.15 5.34 23.92
N GLY A 198 8.23 5.10 24.68
CA GLY A 198 8.52 3.80 25.29
C GLY A 198 9.11 2.73 24.37
N SER A 199 9.30 3.01 23.07
CA SER A 199 10.02 2.14 22.13
C SER A 199 11.43 2.66 21.89
N ALA A 200 12.42 1.76 21.87
CA ALA A 200 13.78 2.09 21.42
C ALA A 200 13.87 2.34 19.91
N TYR A 201 12.87 1.87 19.16
CA TYR A 201 12.87 1.83 17.70
C TYR A 201 11.83 2.76 17.09
N PHE A 202 12.13 3.24 15.89
CA PHE A 202 11.19 3.92 15.03
C PHE A 202 10.08 2.98 14.58
N GLN A 203 8.93 3.57 14.25
CA GLN A 203 7.88 2.92 13.48
C GLN A 203 7.65 3.72 12.21
N ILE A 204 7.39 3.00 11.12
CA ILE A 204 7.17 3.58 9.80
C ILE A 204 5.78 3.20 9.31
N ARG A 205 5.04 4.15 8.74
CA ARG A 205 3.76 3.90 8.03
C ARG A 205 3.69 4.70 6.75
N GLN A 206 3.05 4.12 5.74
CA GLN A 206 2.81 4.75 4.46
C GLN A 206 1.48 5.50 4.49
N TYR A 207 1.45 6.68 3.89
CA TYR A 207 0.26 7.49 3.70
C TYR A 207 0.25 8.01 2.26
N SER A 208 -0.83 7.75 1.53
CA SER A 208 -1.02 8.33 0.20
C SER A 208 -1.00 9.84 0.28
N LEU A 209 -0.35 10.46 -0.70
CA LEU A 209 -0.45 11.89 -0.90
C LEU A 209 -1.88 12.20 -1.34
N SER A 210 -2.56 13.08 -0.63
CA SER A 210 -4.02 13.29 -0.76
C SER A 210 -4.40 14.55 -1.54
N ASP A 211 -3.45 15.13 -2.26
CA ASP A 211 -3.65 16.29 -3.12
C ASP A 211 -2.85 16.19 -4.43
N ALA A 212 -3.09 17.11 -5.36
CA ALA A 212 -2.26 17.27 -6.54
C ALA A 212 -0.81 17.63 -6.16
N PRO A 213 0.19 17.32 -7.00
CA PRO A 213 1.57 17.70 -6.75
C PRO A 213 1.74 19.21 -6.59
N ARG A 214 2.33 19.63 -5.46
CA ARG A 214 2.68 21.01 -5.16
C ARG A 214 4.15 21.10 -4.73
N PRO A 215 4.91 22.12 -5.19
CA PRO A 215 6.33 22.25 -4.87
C PRO A 215 6.59 22.79 -3.46
N ASP A 216 5.58 23.35 -2.80
CA ASP A 216 5.70 24.03 -1.50
C ASP A 216 5.26 23.16 -0.30
N GLY A 217 4.56 22.05 -0.55
CA GLY A 217 4.10 21.16 0.51
C GLY A 217 3.46 19.88 0.01
N TYR A 218 3.37 18.91 0.92
CA TYR A 218 2.59 17.68 0.73
C TYR A 218 1.39 17.66 1.66
N ARG A 219 0.34 16.93 1.29
CA ARG A 219 -0.79 16.64 2.15
C ARG A 219 -0.97 15.13 2.27
N ILE A 220 -1.14 14.65 3.49
CA ILE A 220 -1.57 13.28 3.76
C ILE A 220 -2.87 13.31 4.53
N THR A 221 -3.68 12.27 4.40
CA THR A 221 -4.94 12.14 5.14
C THR A 221 -4.95 10.84 5.92
N VAL A 222 -5.19 10.95 7.22
CA VAL A 222 -4.98 9.89 8.21
C VAL A 222 -6.31 9.58 8.87
N LYS A 223 -6.64 8.29 8.94
CA LYS A 223 -7.74 7.79 9.77
C LYS A 223 -7.21 7.32 11.11
N ARG A 224 -7.93 7.64 12.18
CA ARG A 224 -7.67 7.14 13.52
C ARG A 224 -8.13 5.69 13.62
N GLU A 225 -7.17 4.78 13.85
CA GLU A 225 -7.45 3.38 14.12
C GLU A 225 -7.58 3.17 15.64
N ILE A 226 -8.80 3.14 16.16
CA ILE A 226 -9.08 3.06 17.61
C ILE A 226 -9.05 1.62 18.17
N GLY A 227 -9.04 0.59 17.32
CA GLY A 227 -9.24 -0.81 17.72
C GLY A 227 -10.70 -1.11 18.07
N ASP A 228 -11.16 -2.34 17.86
CA ASP A 228 -12.52 -2.79 18.18
C ASP A 228 -12.55 -3.51 19.55
N HIS A 229 -13.61 -3.24 20.33
CA HIS A 229 -14.00 -3.99 21.53
C HIS A 229 -15.18 -4.96 21.30
N VAL A 230 -15.59 -5.25 20.05
CA VAL A 230 -16.86 -5.97 19.81
C VAL A 230 -16.73 -7.08 18.75
N GLY A 231 -16.83 -8.33 19.22
CA GLY A 231 -17.81 -9.33 18.75
C GLY A 231 -17.92 -9.69 17.26
N CYS A 232 -16.84 -9.64 16.48
CA CYS A 232 -16.85 -10.19 15.12
C CYS A 232 -15.99 -11.46 15.07
N ASP A 233 -16.56 -12.57 14.62
CA ASP A 233 -15.92 -13.89 14.43
C ASP A 233 -14.89 -13.91 13.28
N CYS A 234 -14.16 -12.81 13.08
CA CYS A 234 -12.92 -12.81 12.32
C CYS A 234 -11.76 -12.83 13.32
N GLU A 235 -11.13 -13.99 13.47
CA GLU A 235 -10.00 -14.26 14.38
C GLU A 235 -8.71 -13.43 14.10
N LEU A 236 -8.77 -12.35 13.32
CA LEU A 236 -7.60 -11.56 12.96
C LEU A 236 -7.68 -10.09 13.42
N ASP A 237 -7.26 -9.90 14.67
CA ASP A 237 -6.41 -8.78 15.11
C ASP A 237 -6.98 -7.36 14.99
N ARG A 238 -8.22 -7.15 15.47
CA ARG A 238 -8.79 -5.80 15.69
C ARG A 238 -8.64 -5.27 17.13
N SER A 239 -7.95 -5.97 18.03
CA SER A 239 -8.06 -5.66 19.47
C SER A 239 -7.21 -4.49 19.99
N ALA A 240 -6.21 -4.00 19.24
CA ALA A 240 -5.29 -2.96 19.71
C ALA A 240 -5.40 -1.67 18.87
N PRO A 241 -5.44 -0.48 19.50
CA PRO A 241 -5.39 0.79 18.78
C PRO A 241 -4.13 0.93 17.91
N GLY A 242 -4.27 1.56 16.75
CA GLY A 242 -3.17 1.82 15.83
C GLY A 242 -2.17 2.83 16.39
N VAL A 243 -0.92 2.41 16.61
CA VAL A 243 0.11 3.23 17.26
C VAL A 243 0.36 4.56 16.52
N MET A 244 0.62 4.51 15.21
CA MET A 244 0.99 5.70 14.43
C MET A 244 -0.17 6.68 14.27
N SER A 245 -1.36 6.17 13.95
CA SER A 245 -2.54 7.02 13.77
C SER A 245 -2.90 7.75 15.06
N ASN A 246 -2.89 7.06 16.22
CA ASN A 246 -3.24 7.72 17.48
C ASN A 246 -2.18 8.76 17.89
N LEU A 247 -0.88 8.48 17.69
CA LEU A 247 0.20 9.45 17.95
C LEU A 247 0.04 10.74 17.12
N LEU A 248 -0.34 10.61 15.85
CA LEU A 248 -0.60 11.76 14.97
C LEU A 248 -1.81 12.58 15.41
N PHE A 249 -2.80 11.98 16.08
CA PHE A 249 -3.98 12.67 16.57
C PHE A 249 -3.72 13.30 17.95
N ASP A 250 -3.25 12.49 18.91
CA ASP A 250 -3.27 12.81 20.32
C ASP A 250 -2.02 13.56 20.78
N ASP A 251 -0.85 13.24 20.24
CA ASP A 251 0.42 13.75 20.75
C ASP A 251 1.03 14.83 19.86
N LEU A 252 0.93 14.66 18.54
CA LEU A 252 1.52 15.62 17.60
C LEU A 252 0.62 16.83 17.33
N ARG A 253 1.25 17.99 17.19
CA ARG A 253 0.65 19.31 17.01
C ARG A 253 1.17 20.00 15.76
N GLU A 254 0.45 21.02 15.31
CA GLU A 254 1.00 21.96 14.32
C GLU A 254 2.30 22.56 14.88
N GLY A 255 3.33 22.63 14.03
CA GLY A 255 4.68 23.01 14.41
C GLY A 255 5.64 21.85 14.73
N ASP A 256 5.12 20.64 14.99
CA ASP A 256 5.99 19.48 15.25
C ASP A 256 6.67 18.98 13.97
N VAL A 257 7.87 18.39 14.15
CA VAL A 257 8.70 17.89 13.05
C VAL A 257 8.56 16.37 12.90
N LEU A 258 8.39 15.94 11.65
CA LEU A 258 8.27 14.56 11.20
C LEU A 258 9.40 14.21 10.23
N GLU A 259 9.65 12.92 10.05
CA GLU A 259 10.60 12.42 9.06
C GLU A 259 9.87 11.66 7.95
N LEU A 260 10.01 12.15 6.71
CA LEU A 260 9.36 11.58 5.53
C LEU A 260 10.38 10.97 4.57
N SER A 261 9.97 9.91 3.86
CA SER A 261 10.63 9.44 2.65
C SER A 261 10.24 10.32 1.45
N HIS A 262 10.99 10.22 0.35
CA HIS A 262 10.52 10.70 -0.94
C HIS A 262 9.22 9.94 -1.35
N PRO A 263 8.42 10.49 -2.29
CA PRO A 263 7.27 9.79 -2.85
C PRO A 263 7.67 8.44 -3.49
N ALA A 264 6.81 7.43 -3.33
CA ALA A 264 6.97 6.11 -3.93
C ALA A 264 5.59 5.48 -4.21
N GLY A 265 5.57 4.40 -4.97
CA GLY A 265 4.36 3.62 -5.24
C GLY A 265 4.14 3.38 -6.73
N ASP A 266 3.57 2.23 -7.04
CA ASP A 266 3.21 1.77 -8.39
C ASP A 266 1.72 2.00 -8.73
N PHE A 267 0.92 2.40 -7.74
CA PHE A 267 -0.47 2.81 -7.93
C PHE A 267 -0.57 4.32 -8.18
N TYR A 268 -0.70 4.69 -9.45
CA TYR A 268 -0.89 6.09 -9.83
C TYR A 268 -1.66 6.22 -11.13
N LEU A 269 -2.29 7.38 -11.31
CA LEU A 269 -2.86 7.80 -12.58
C LEU A 269 -1.78 8.45 -13.43
N ASP A 270 -1.49 7.87 -14.60
CA ASP A 270 -0.64 8.51 -15.59
C ASP A 270 -1.43 9.59 -16.34
N VAL A 271 -1.17 10.84 -15.97
CA VAL A 271 -1.81 12.04 -16.56
C VAL A 271 -1.06 12.55 -17.81
N ASN A 272 0.02 11.91 -18.23
CA ASN A 272 0.82 12.29 -19.40
C ASN A 272 0.56 11.42 -20.63
N ASN A 273 -0.23 10.36 -20.50
CA ASN A 273 -0.61 9.52 -21.63
C ASN A 273 -1.70 10.19 -22.50
N ASP A 274 -1.87 9.70 -23.73
CA ASP A 274 -2.90 10.16 -24.67
C ASP A 274 -4.34 9.79 -24.24
N ALA A 275 -4.57 9.38 -23.00
CA ALA A 275 -5.88 8.98 -22.48
C ALA A 275 -6.73 10.17 -21.99
N ALA A 276 -6.39 11.40 -22.40
CA ALA A 276 -7.07 12.62 -21.96
C ALA A 276 -8.60 12.61 -22.19
N SER A 277 -9.11 11.83 -23.16
CA SER A 277 -10.54 11.68 -23.45
C SER A 277 -11.17 10.39 -22.90
N THR A 278 -10.38 9.50 -22.30
CA THR A 278 -10.87 8.21 -21.79
C THR A 278 -11.56 8.41 -20.44
N PRO A 279 -12.75 7.85 -20.15
CA PRO A 279 -13.37 8.02 -18.85
C PRO A 279 -12.49 7.52 -17.68
N LEU A 280 -12.58 8.19 -16.55
CA LEU A 280 -11.92 7.82 -15.30
C LEU A 280 -12.97 7.54 -14.23
N VAL A 281 -12.93 6.35 -13.63
CA VAL A 281 -13.80 6.01 -12.50
C VAL A 281 -12.95 5.86 -11.24
N LEU A 282 -13.16 6.74 -10.27
CA LEU A 282 -12.46 6.79 -8.99
C LEU A 282 -13.37 6.27 -7.88
N ILE A 283 -13.01 5.15 -7.27
CA ILE A 283 -13.85 4.40 -6.35
C ILE A 283 -13.16 4.33 -4.99
N SER A 284 -13.75 4.88 -3.95
CA SER A 284 -13.14 4.87 -2.62
C SER A 284 -14.10 4.52 -1.49
N ALA A 285 -13.53 3.99 -0.41
CA ALA A 285 -14.24 3.81 0.85
C ALA A 285 -13.40 4.33 2.03
N GLY A 286 -14.00 5.18 2.87
CA GLY A 286 -13.35 5.80 4.02
C GLY A 286 -12.07 6.56 3.63
N VAL A 287 -10.97 6.30 4.32
CA VAL A 287 -9.67 6.96 4.07
C VAL A 287 -9.00 6.56 2.76
N GLY A 288 -9.49 5.51 2.08
CA GLY A 288 -9.10 5.18 0.71
C GLY A 288 -9.40 6.29 -0.31
N VAL A 289 -10.14 7.32 0.09
CA VAL A 289 -10.33 8.56 -0.69
C VAL A 289 -9.01 9.28 -1.00
N SER A 290 -7.98 9.11 -0.17
CA SER A 290 -6.72 9.88 -0.23
C SER A 290 -6.05 9.85 -1.62
N PRO A 291 -5.66 8.69 -2.18
CA PRO A 291 -5.07 8.66 -3.52
C PRO A 291 -6.06 9.09 -4.61
N MET A 292 -7.36 8.85 -4.44
CA MET A 292 -8.38 9.25 -5.42
C MET A 292 -8.50 10.77 -5.50
N LEU A 293 -8.43 11.45 -4.36
CA LEU A 293 -8.45 12.90 -4.29
C LEU A 293 -7.23 13.52 -4.99
N SER A 294 -6.05 12.92 -4.82
CA SER A 294 -4.85 13.33 -5.56
C SER A 294 -5.01 13.21 -7.07
N MET A 295 -5.59 12.10 -7.55
CA MET A 295 -5.91 11.89 -8.96
C MET A 295 -6.92 12.92 -9.47
N LEU A 296 -8.04 13.10 -8.77
CA LEU A 296 -9.08 14.06 -9.16
C LEU A 296 -8.54 15.48 -9.23
N ASN A 297 -7.87 15.95 -8.18
CA ASN A 297 -7.33 17.31 -8.13
C ASN A 297 -6.29 17.53 -9.24
N THR A 298 -5.45 16.53 -9.54
CA THR A 298 -4.46 16.65 -10.62
C THR A 298 -5.12 16.76 -12.00
N VAL A 299 -6.18 15.97 -12.26
CA VAL A 299 -6.92 16.03 -13.53
C VAL A 299 -7.62 17.38 -13.70
N VAL A 300 -8.23 17.90 -12.62
CA VAL A 300 -8.89 19.21 -12.62
C VAL A 300 -7.89 20.36 -12.81
N ASP A 301 -6.79 20.36 -12.06
CA ASP A 301 -5.75 21.40 -12.12
C ASP A 301 -5.08 21.49 -13.49
N ARG A 302 -4.96 20.36 -14.18
CA ARG A 302 -4.42 20.28 -15.54
C ARG A 302 -5.44 20.61 -16.62
N HIS A 303 -6.69 20.90 -16.24
CA HIS A 303 -7.80 21.17 -17.16
C HIS A 303 -7.95 20.10 -18.24
N LEU A 304 -7.85 18.82 -17.84
CA LEU A 304 -8.05 17.72 -18.78
C LEU A 304 -9.56 17.55 -19.03
N ASP A 305 -9.96 17.56 -20.31
CA ASP A 305 -11.35 17.34 -20.76
C ASP A 305 -11.76 15.86 -20.68
N ARG A 306 -11.53 15.27 -19.51
CA ARG A 306 -11.71 13.85 -19.23
C ARG A 306 -13.04 13.65 -18.48
N PRO A 307 -13.95 12.77 -18.93
CA PRO A 307 -15.12 12.37 -18.14
C PRO A 307 -14.67 11.67 -16.85
N ILE A 308 -15.18 12.10 -15.69
CA ILE A 308 -14.82 11.54 -14.38
C ILE A 308 -16.08 11.09 -13.65
N SER A 309 -16.03 9.89 -13.06
CA SER A 309 -17.00 9.42 -12.09
C SER A 309 -16.32 9.27 -10.73
N TRP A 310 -16.80 10.03 -9.75
CA TRP A 310 -16.37 9.96 -8.36
C TRP A 310 -17.37 9.14 -7.55
N ILE A 311 -16.94 7.98 -7.05
CA ILE A 311 -17.75 7.09 -6.24
C ILE A 311 -17.08 6.97 -4.88
N GLN A 312 -17.77 7.41 -3.83
CA GLN A 312 -17.20 7.44 -2.48
C GLN A 312 -18.18 6.88 -1.46
N ALA A 313 -17.75 5.83 -0.78
CA ALA A 313 -18.46 5.24 0.33
C ALA A 313 -17.89 5.73 1.67
N ALA A 314 -18.76 6.02 2.63
CA ALA A 314 -18.37 6.40 3.98
C ALA A 314 -19.35 5.88 5.03
N ARG A 315 -18.85 5.70 6.25
CA ARG A 315 -19.68 5.50 7.44
C ARG A 315 -19.84 6.85 8.12
N GLY A 316 -21.05 7.32 8.36
CA GLY A 316 -21.28 8.66 8.91
C GLY A 316 -20.98 9.78 7.91
N SER A 317 -20.21 10.78 8.31
CA SER A 317 -19.85 11.90 7.44
C SER A 317 -18.85 11.51 6.34
N THR A 318 -18.98 12.14 5.17
CA THR A 318 -18.14 11.85 4.00
C THR A 318 -16.95 12.82 3.95
N PRO A 319 -15.69 12.34 4.00
CA PRO A 319 -14.53 13.21 3.93
C PRO A 319 -14.43 13.93 2.59
N PHE A 320 -14.04 15.21 2.64
CA PHE A 320 -13.89 16.10 1.47
C PHE A 320 -15.17 16.42 0.70
N LYS A 321 -16.36 16.11 1.21
CA LYS A 321 -17.62 16.29 0.47
C LYS A 321 -17.80 17.70 -0.10
N GLU A 322 -17.54 18.74 0.69
CA GLU A 322 -17.69 20.14 0.27
C GLU A 322 -16.76 20.49 -0.90
N HIS A 323 -15.50 20.02 -0.84
CA HIS A 323 -14.53 20.20 -1.93
C HIS A 323 -15.00 19.52 -3.22
N ILE A 324 -15.48 18.27 -3.12
CA ILE A 324 -16.00 17.53 -4.28
C ILE A 324 -17.24 18.20 -4.88
N ASP A 325 -18.17 18.67 -4.04
CA ASP A 325 -19.37 19.38 -4.49
C ASP A 325 -19.02 20.72 -5.20
N SER A 326 -18.00 21.42 -4.69
CA SER A 326 -17.46 22.62 -5.36
C SER A 326 -16.87 22.29 -6.73
N LEU A 327 -16.04 21.25 -6.81
CA LEU A 327 -15.45 20.80 -8.07
C LEU A 327 -16.53 20.42 -9.10
N LYS A 328 -17.57 19.69 -8.67
CA LYS A 328 -18.70 19.30 -9.53
C LYS A 328 -19.44 20.50 -10.10
N THR A 329 -19.60 21.56 -9.31
CA THR A 329 -20.25 22.79 -9.76
C THR A 329 -19.44 23.48 -10.87
N SER A 330 -18.10 23.41 -10.79
CA SER A 330 -17.19 23.99 -11.78
C SER A 330 -16.83 23.08 -12.97
N ASN A 331 -17.10 21.76 -12.89
CA ASN A 331 -16.71 20.80 -13.92
C ASN A 331 -17.91 19.94 -14.37
N PRO A 332 -18.50 20.19 -15.55
CA PRO A 332 -19.65 19.44 -16.05
C PRO A 332 -19.32 17.99 -16.42
N LEU A 333 -18.04 17.64 -16.57
CA LEU A 333 -17.58 16.28 -16.86
C LEU A 333 -17.44 15.42 -15.58
N LEU A 334 -17.59 16.01 -14.39
CA LEU A 334 -17.50 15.31 -13.11
C LEU A 334 -18.89 14.84 -12.64
N ARG A 335 -19.05 13.53 -12.54
CA ARG A 335 -20.18 12.86 -11.88
C ARG A 335 -19.78 12.45 -10.46
N THR A 336 -20.73 12.47 -9.54
CA THR A 336 -20.47 12.14 -8.13
C THR A 336 -21.57 11.27 -7.56
N SER A 337 -21.18 10.19 -6.88
CA SER A 337 -22.06 9.24 -6.20
C SER A 337 -21.51 8.98 -4.80
N PHE A 338 -22.28 9.39 -3.79
CA PHE A 338 -21.94 9.24 -2.37
C PHE A 338 -22.78 8.13 -1.74
N LEU A 339 -22.11 7.13 -1.16
CA LEU A 339 -22.74 5.94 -0.58
C LEU A 339 -22.50 5.95 0.92
N ASN A 340 -23.43 6.55 1.66
CA ASN A 340 -23.30 6.72 3.11
C ASN A 340 -24.13 5.70 3.87
N THR A 341 -23.49 5.00 4.80
CA THR A 341 -24.18 4.17 5.80
C THR A 341 -24.57 5.09 6.96
N ALA A 342 -25.81 5.59 6.97
CA ALA A 342 -26.21 6.61 7.94
C ALA A 342 -26.13 6.09 9.40
N ILE A 343 -25.55 6.92 10.28
CA ILE A 343 -25.70 6.81 11.73
C ILE A 343 -27.16 7.21 12.04
N GLY A 344 -28.06 6.24 12.17
CA GLY A 344 -29.48 6.51 12.45
C GLY A 344 -30.40 5.30 12.41
N ASN A 345 -30.06 4.26 11.63
CA ASN A 345 -30.69 2.94 11.72
C ASN A 345 -29.64 1.94 12.19
N LYS A 346 -29.68 1.56 13.48
CA LYS A 346 -28.80 0.52 14.04
C LYS A 346 -28.86 -0.78 13.22
N ASP A 347 -30.02 -1.08 12.64
CA ASP A 347 -30.25 -2.25 11.78
C ASP A 347 -29.46 -2.22 10.46
N ILE A 348 -29.05 -1.04 9.96
CA ILE A 348 -28.25 -0.92 8.73
C ILE A 348 -26.75 -0.99 9.03
N ALA A 349 -26.30 -0.44 10.15
CA ALA A 349 -24.89 -0.51 10.53
C ALA A 349 -24.44 -1.97 10.80
N GLU A 350 -25.23 -2.75 11.55
CA GLU A 350 -24.96 -4.18 11.80
C GLU A 350 -25.10 -5.05 10.54
N SER A 351 -26.02 -4.68 9.63
CA SER A 351 -26.18 -5.41 8.39
C SER A 351 -25.04 -5.18 7.40
N THR A 352 -24.31 -4.05 7.44
CA THR A 352 -23.16 -3.82 6.55
C THR A 352 -21.91 -4.63 6.88
N ASP A 353 -21.67 -4.93 8.15
CA ASP A 353 -20.59 -5.84 8.55
C ASP A 353 -20.92 -7.31 8.21
N THR A 354 -22.22 -7.64 8.06
CA THR A 354 -22.68 -9.00 7.78
C THR A 354 -22.97 -9.25 6.28
N LEU A 355 -23.67 -8.33 5.60
CA LEU A 355 -24.14 -8.43 4.20
C LEU A 355 -23.10 -8.00 3.15
N GLY A 356 -22.09 -7.20 3.52
CA GLY A 356 -21.07 -6.72 2.58
C GLY A 356 -21.52 -5.51 1.76
N PHE A 357 -20.62 -5.00 0.91
CA PHE A 357 -20.88 -3.82 0.08
C PHE A 357 -21.89 -4.09 -1.04
N GLY A 358 -22.21 -5.36 -1.30
CA GLY A 358 -23.19 -5.79 -2.31
C GLY A 358 -24.54 -5.05 -2.22
N TYR A 359 -24.97 -4.67 -1.02
CA TYR A 359 -26.21 -3.91 -0.81
C TYR A 359 -26.18 -2.49 -1.43
N TYR A 360 -25.00 -1.87 -1.54
CA TYR A 360 -24.84 -0.52 -2.09
C TYR A 360 -24.64 -0.49 -3.60
N LEU A 361 -24.33 -1.63 -4.21
CA LEU A 361 -24.18 -1.74 -5.66
C LEU A 361 -25.48 -1.40 -6.41
N GLU A 362 -26.63 -1.69 -5.80
CA GLU A 362 -27.95 -1.36 -6.35
C GLU A 362 -28.19 0.16 -6.46
N TRP A 363 -27.45 0.97 -5.70
CA TRP A 363 -27.58 2.42 -5.71
C TRP A 363 -26.63 3.09 -6.70
N LEU A 364 -25.70 2.32 -7.28
CA LEU A 364 -24.83 2.79 -8.35
C LEU A 364 -25.60 2.84 -9.67
N LYS A 365 -25.54 4.00 -10.33
CA LYS A 365 -26.10 4.17 -11.65
C LYS A 365 -25.16 3.53 -12.67
N PRO A 366 -25.62 2.59 -13.53
CA PRO A 366 -24.76 1.97 -14.55
C PRO A 366 -24.05 3.00 -15.45
N GLU A 367 -24.68 4.15 -15.70
CA GLU A 367 -24.11 5.21 -16.53
C GLU A 367 -22.87 5.85 -15.89
N ASP A 368 -22.76 5.86 -14.56
CA ASP A 368 -21.61 6.38 -13.82
C ASP A 368 -20.38 5.45 -13.92
N MET A 369 -20.57 4.23 -14.41
CA MET A 369 -19.51 3.22 -14.52
C MET A 369 -18.87 3.19 -15.92
N PHE A 370 -19.48 3.85 -16.92
CA PHE A 370 -18.99 3.89 -18.30
C PHE A 370 -18.69 2.49 -18.91
N PHE A 371 -19.53 1.49 -18.63
CA PHE A 371 -19.34 0.10 -19.09
C PHE A 371 -19.21 -0.04 -20.61
N ASP A 372 -19.89 0.83 -21.37
CA ASP A 372 -19.84 0.81 -22.83
C ASP A 372 -18.50 1.34 -23.41
N ASN A 373 -17.68 2.00 -22.60
CA ASN A 373 -16.40 2.54 -23.03
C ASN A 373 -15.25 1.60 -22.64
N LYS A 374 -14.72 0.88 -23.64
CA LYS A 374 -13.59 -0.05 -23.48
C LYS A 374 -12.27 0.60 -23.05
N GLY A 375 -12.18 1.92 -23.21
CA GLY A 375 -11.04 2.71 -22.77
C GLY A 375 -11.01 2.87 -21.25
N THR A 376 -12.18 2.96 -20.60
CA THR A 376 -12.36 3.38 -19.19
C THR A 376 -11.33 2.77 -18.25
N GLU A 377 -10.73 3.64 -17.43
CA GLU A 377 -9.81 3.24 -16.37
C GLU A 377 -10.52 3.30 -15.02
N TYR A 378 -10.39 2.24 -14.22
CA TYR A 378 -10.98 2.15 -12.89
C TYR A 378 -9.86 2.14 -11.85
N TYR A 379 -9.91 3.07 -10.91
CA TYR A 379 -9.00 3.12 -9.77
C TYR A 379 -9.81 2.97 -8.49
N MET A 380 -9.37 2.08 -7.60
CA MET A 380 -10.05 1.87 -6.32
C MET A 380 -9.11 1.79 -5.13
N CYS A 381 -9.59 2.27 -3.98
CA CYS A 381 -8.89 2.11 -2.71
C CYS A 381 -9.87 2.09 -1.53
N GLY A 382 -9.73 1.13 -0.63
CA GLY A 382 -10.62 0.97 0.52
C GLY A 382 -10.33 -0.31 1.30
N PRO A 383 -11.25 -0.75 2.18
CA PRO A 383 -11.16 -2.05 2.83
C PRO A 383 -11.18 -3.20 1.81
N GLU A 384 -10.50 -4.31 2.10
CA GLU A 384 -10.36 -5.45 1.16
C GLU A 384 -11.71 -6.02 0.69
N ARG A 385 -12.65 -6.21 1.62
CA ARG A 385 -14.01 -6.69 1.27
C ARG A 385 -14.73 -5.73 0.31
N PHE A 386 -14.61 -4.42 0.53
CA PHE A 386 -15.19 -3.41 -0.37
C PHE A 386 -14.60 -3.49 -1.78
N MET A 387 -13.27 -3.58 -1.89
CA MET A 387 -12.61 -3.65 -3.19
C MET A 387 -12.90 -4.96 -3.92
N ARG A 388 -13.04 -6.08 -3.18
CA ARG A 388 -13.50 -7.36 -3.73
C ARG A 388 -14.90 -7.24 -4.32
N ASP A 389 -15.87 -6.81 -3.51
CA ASP A 389 -17.28 -6.70 -3.92
C ASP A 389 -17.42 -5.77 -5.14
N MET A 390 -16.66 -4.67 -5.19
CA MET A 390 -16.62 -3.78 -6.36
C MET A 390 -15.94 -4.41 -7.58
N THR A 391 -14.87 -5.18 -7.38
CA THR A 391 -14.20 -5.88 -8.49
C THR A 391 -15.12 -6.93 -9.10
N ASP A 392 -15.82 -7.71 -8.27
CA ASP A 392 -16.78 -8.72 -8.74
C ASP A 392 -17.96 -8.08 -9.49
N TYR A 393 -18.42 -6.91 -9.02
CA TYR A 393 -19.43 -6.11 -9.72
C TYR A 393 -18.95 -5.64 -11.10
N LEU A 394 -17.72 -5.12 -11.19
CA LEU A 394 -17.12 -4.71 -12.46
C LEU A 394 -16.95 -5.90 -13.42
N GLU A 395 -16.43 -7.03 -12.92
CA GLU A 395 -16.25 -8.27 -13.70
C GLU A 395 -17.61 -8.79 -14.25
N THR A 396 -18.65 -8.83 -13.41
CA THR A 396 -20.01 -9.27 -13.80
C THR A 396 -20.62 -8.38 -14.89
N ASN A 397 -20.24 -7.10 -14.93
CA ASN A 397 -20.66 -6.14 -15.96
C ASN A 397 -19.67 -6.06 -17.15
N GLY A 398 -18.74 -7.01 -17.28
CA GLY A 398 -17.88 -7.17 -18.45
C GLY A 398 -16.62 -6.31 -18.46
N VAL A 399 -16.26 -5.68 -17.34
CA VAL A 399 -14.99 -4.93 -17.22
C VAL A 399 -13.83 -5.91 -17.02
N PRO A 400 -12.81 -5.91 -17.90
CA PRO A 400 -11.63 -6.76 -17.71
C PRO A 400 -10.83 -6.35 -16.47
N THR A 401 -10.32 -7.32 -15.71
CA THR A 401 -9.48 -7.07 -14.52
C THR A 401 -8.25 -6.21 -14.80
N SER A 402 -7.70 -6.27 -16.02
CA SER A 402 -6.57 -5.44 -16.45
C SER A 402 -6.88 -3.93 -16.52
N LYS A 403 -8.16 -3.55 -16.49
CA LYS A 403 -8.62 -2.15 -16.43
C LYS A 403 -8.87 -1.65 -15.00
N VAL A 404 -8.83 -2.55 -14.03
CA VAL A 404 -9.09 -2.26 -12.63
C VAL A 404 -7.78 -2.22 -11.87
N ARG A 405 -7.43 -1.04 -11.36
CA ARG A 405 -6.27 -0.83 -10.51
C ARG A 405 -6.73 -0.61 -9.08
N TYR A 406 -6.05 -1.25 -8.13
CA TYR A 406 -6.32 -1.08 -6.71
C TYR A 406 -5.05 -0.95 -5.89
N GLU A 407 -5.15 -0.23 -4.78
CA GLU A 407 -4.10 -0.11 -3.76
C GLU A 407 -4.56 -0.75 -2.44
N LEU A 408 -3.68 -1.56 -1.85
CA LEU A 408 -3.97 -2.31 -0.63
C LEU A 408 -3.26 -1.65 0.56
N HIS A 409 -4.02 -1.19 1.54
CA HIS A 409 -3.49 -0.71 2.83
C HIS A 409 -3.18 -1.87 3.80
N ALA A 410 -2.66 -2.99 3.28
CA ALA A 410 -2.35 -4.20 4.04
C ALA A 410 -0.90 -4.64 3.80
N THR A 411 -0.38 -5.49 4.68
CA THR A 411 1.00 -6.02 4.57
C THR A 411 1.00 -7.40 3.93
N GLY A 412 1.74 -7.57 2.85
CA GLY A 412 2.03 -8.88 2.25
C GLY A 412 1.00 -9.40 1.24
N ALA A 413 -0.13 -8.71 1.07
CA ALA A 413 -1.06 -8.99 -0.02
C ALA A 413 -0.60 -8.22 -1.27
N PHE A 414 -0.35 -8.94 -2.37
CA PHE A 414 -0.06 -8.35 -3.68
C PHE A 414 -1.32 -8.23 -4.54
N GLU A 415 -2.34 -9.01 -4.21
CA GLU A 415 -3.60 -9.16 -4.94
C GLU A 415 -4.74 -9.33 -3.93
N LEU A 416 -5.95 -9.00 -4.34
CA LEU A 416 -7.17 -9.35 -3.59
C LEU A 416 -7.32 -10.88 -3.60
N GLN A 417 -7.30 -11.52 -2.42
CA GLN A 417 -7.48 -12.97 -2.31
C GLN A 417 -8.94 -13.34 -2.60
N LYS A 418 -9.26 -13.83 -3.81
CA LYS A 418 -10.64 -14.18 -4.20
C LYS A 418 -11.33 -15.11 -3.19
#